data_AF-A0AAW4L0M3-F1
#
_entry.id   AF-A0AAW4L0M3-F1
#
_cell.length_a   1.000
_cell.length_b   1.000
_cell.length_c   1.000
_cell.angle_alpha   90.00
_cell.angle_beta   90.00
_cell.angle_gamma   90.00
#
_symmetry.space_group_name_H-M   'P 1'
#
loop_
_entity.id
_entity.type
_entity.pdbx_description
1 polymer ?
#
loop_
_entity_poly.entity_id
_entity_poly.type
_entity_poly.pdbx_seq_one_letter_code
_entity_poly.pdbx_strand_id
1 'polypeptide(L)'
;MNNKFTVLSYKQFNQEYISLALPLRIITAYSHVMVYGESDYGYQRKPEPQHYRKIVKYMLDPEKAKILPTSIILGADKETIKKHVVTKDGTKEIDFDNIDKSNIFRIVDGQHRIEGVRVAAEKDPCLNDYIFNVIILLISNENRSSEVNVFTDINSKAKRIRTDLAELANHNYEILEKRITKVSKHIAIKVAYELKEDSNSVWYKAIKFDIHSDVVLGVVGVNTFSDSIEAIVDKYIGISGYNIGCEPHELIVFTETASKEISAIIKSAWEIVAKKWQKCFSTEFNYDEEQQLHETRYNKSCYIQKTLGAKAINGILGEVVKLNGFSDAALERFENIIDSSSLKSDDWMAGQLFSGLSSESGVTKVKNLIQNK
;
A
#
# COMPACT_ATOMS: atom_id res chain seq x y z
N MET A 1 -21.03 -19.41 -29.43
CA MET A 1 -19.83 -18.57 -29.61
C MET A 1 -18.62 -19.44 -29.30
N ASN A 2 -17.50 -19.27 -30.01
CA ASN A 2 -16.30 -20.06 -29.73
C ASN A 2 -15.71 -19.65 -28.38
N ASN A 3 -15.56 -20.62 -27.47
CA ASN A 3 -14.98 -20.46 -26.14
C ASN A 3 -13.64 -21.22 -25.99
N LYS A 4 -13.09 -21.69 -27.12
CA LYS A 4 -11.77 -22.30 -27.22
C LYS A 4 -10.78 -21.32 -27.83
N PHE A 5 -9.68 -21.10 -27.13
CA PHE A 5 -8.67 -20.13 -27.55
C PHE A 5 -7.29 -20.77 -27.55
N THR A 6 -6.58 -20.61 -28.67
CA THR A 6 -5.18 -21.02 -28.79
C THR A 6 -4.30 -20.25 -27.82
N VAL A 7 -3.35 -20.95 -27.22
CA VAL A 7 -2.44 -20.38 -26.22
C VAL A 7 -0.99 -20.61 -26.59
N LEU A 8 -0.17 -19.59 -26.35
CA LEU A 8 1.28 -19.68 -26.40
C LEU A 8 1.82 -19.74 -24.96
N SER A 9 2.32 -20.90 -24.54
CA SER A 9 3.01 -21.02 -23.25
C SER A 9 4.49 -20.73 -23.42
N TYR A 10 5.05 -19.89 -22.56
CA TYR A 10 6.48 -19.58 -22.55
C TYR A 10 6.97 -19.34 -21.13
N LYS A 11 8.30 -19.34 -20.95
CA LYS A 11 8.95 -19.10 -19.66
C LYS A 11 9.95 -17.97 -19.82
N GLN A 12 9.95 -17.01 -18.90
CA GLN A 12 11.02 -16.04 -18.76
C GLN A 12 11.70 -16.30 -17.41
N PHE A 13 12.96 -16.74 -17.47
CA PHE A 13 13.69 -17.25 -16.30
C PHE A 13 12.88 -18.31 -15.54
N ASN A 14 12.42 -17.99 -14.33
CA ASN A 14 11.66 -18.89 -13.46
C ASN A 14 10.14 -18.64 -13.48
N GLN A 15 9.66 -17.64 -14.21
CA GLN A 15 8.23 -17.32 -14.31
C GLN A 15 7.62 -17.91 -15.58
N GLU A 16 6.53 -18.65 -15.43
CA GLU A 16 5.73 -19.22 -16.53
C GLU A 16 4.61 -18.25 -16.94
N TYR A 17 4.38 -18.15 -18.24
CA TYR A 17 3.38 -17.28 -18.84
C TYR A 17 2.55 -18.01 -19.89
N ILE A 18 1.33 -17.52 -20.09
CA ILE A 18 0.50 -17.83 -21.24
C ILE A 18 0.15 -16.53 -21.96
N SER A 19 0.30 -16.48 -23.29
CA SER A 19 -0.23 -15.41 -24.12
C SER A 19 -1.35 -15.93 -25.01
N LEU A 20 -2.43 -15.16 -25.10
CA LEU A 20 -3.63 -15.48 -25.89
C LEU A 20 -4.46 -14.20 -26.15
N ALA A 21 -5.43 -14.29 -27.05
CA ALA A 21 -6.36 -13.22 -27.34
C ALA A 21 -7.76 -13.57 -26.81
N LEU A 22 -8.35 -12.72 -25.96
CA LEU A 22 -9.64 -12.98 -25.33
C LEU A 22 -10.64 -11.85 -25.60
N PRO A 23 -11.92 -12.16 -25.86
CA PRO A 23 -12.97 -11.15 -25.90
C PRO A 23 -13.28 -10.62 -24.50
N LEU A 24 -13.75 -9.37 -24.43
CA LEU A 24 -14.16 -8.71 -23.19
C LEU A 24 -15.08 -9.60 -22.35
N ARG A 25 -16.09 -10.23 -22.97
CA ARG A 25 -17.05 -11.11 -22.28
C ARG A 25 -16.40 -12.25 -21.50
N ILE A 26 -15.30 -12.81 -21.99
CA ILE A 26 -14.56 -13.87 -21.31
C ILE A 26 -13.74 -13.27 -20.17
N ILE A 27 -13.06 -12.15 -20.41
CA ILE A 27 -12.29 -11.49 -19.35
C ILE A 27 -13.21 -11.09 -18.18
N THR A 28 -14.33 -10.42 -18.44
CA THR A 28 -15.25 -9.98 -17.38
C THR A 28 -15.96 -11.12 -16.67
N ALA A 29 -16.13 -12.28 -17.33
CA ALA A 29 -16.79 -13.44 -16.72
C ALA A 29 -15.85 -14.28 -15.84
N TYR A 30 -14.53 -14.26 -16.09
CA TYR A 30 -13.57 -15.13 -15.41
C TYR A 30 -12.49 -14.37 -14.63
N SER A 31 -12.53 -13.03 -14.60
CA SER A 31 -11.54 -12.21 -13.91
C SER A 31 -12.12 -11.26 -12.87
N HIS A 32 -11.33 -10.97 -11.84
CA HIS A 32 -11.66 -10.05 -10.76
C HIS A 32 -10.47 -9.19 -10.36
N VAL A 33 -10.74 -8.03 -9.76
CA VAL A 33 -9.71 -7.15 -9.20
C VAL A 33 -9.48 -7.51 -7.73
N MET A 34 -8.21 -7.66 -7.35
CA MET A 34 -7.80 -7.95 -5.97
C MET A 34 -7.72 -6.65 -5.17
N VAL A 35 -8.85 -6.18 -4.65
CA VAL A 35 -8.96 -4.89 -3.94
C VAL A 35 -8.45 -5.02 -2.51
N TYR A 36 -7.49 -4.17 -2.12
CA TYR A 36 -6.95 -4.17 -0.76
C TYR A 36 -8.04 -3.89 0.28
N GLY A 37 -8.11 -4.73 1.34
CA GLY A 37 -9.10 -4.61 2.40
C GLY A 37 -10.49 -5.16 2.07
N GLU A 38 -10.74 -5.60 0.83
CA GLU A 38 -12.00 -6.22 0.40
C GLU A 38 -11.82 -7.64 -0.12
N SER A 39 -10.74 -7.88 -0.85
CA SER A 39 -10.30 -9.21 -1.27
C SER A 39 -9.23 -9.71 -0.31
N ASP A 40 -9.27 -10.98 0.04
CA ASP A 40 -8.19 -11.63 0.80
C ASP A 40 -6.87 -11.41 0.06
N TYR A 41 -5.93 -10.71 0.71
CA TYR A 41 -4.62 -10.36 0.13
C TYR A 41 -4.69 -9.44 -1.10
N GLY A 42 -5.74 -8.62 -1.20
CA GLY A 42 -5.84 -7.59 -2.21
C GLY A 42 -4.68 -6.59 -2.17
N TYR A 43 -4.28 -6.05 -3.32
CA TYR A 43 -3.16 -5.11 -3.47
C TYR A 43 -3.49 -3.91 -4.37
N GLN A 44 -4.69 -3.87 -4.95
CA GLN A 44 -5.15 -2.80 -5.84
C GLN A 44 -6.20 -1.91 -5.17
N ARG A 45 -6.38 -0.71 -5.71
CA ARG A 45 -7.50 0.18 -5.39
C ARG A 45 -8.70 -0.14 -6.27
N LYS A 46 -9.89 0.24 -5.82
CA LYS A 46 -11.08 0.22 -6.67
C LYS A 46 -10.85 1.10 -7.92
N PRO A 47 -11.27 0.64 -9.12
CA PRO A 47 -11.25 1.46 -10.32
C PRO A 47 -12.08 2.74 -10.14
N GLU A 48 -11.47 3.90 -10.30
CA GLU A 48 -12.19 5.17 -10.19
C GLU A 48 -12.84 5.57 -11.53
N PRO A 49 -14.10 6.04 -11.53
CA PRO A 49 -14.79 6.47 -12.74
C PRO A 49 -14.04 7.47 -13.60
N GLN A 50 -13.30 8.39 -12.97
CA GLN A 50 -12.55 9.43 -13.68
C GLN A 50 -11.49 8.84 -14.62
N HIS A 51 -10.88 7.71 -14.26
CA HIS A 51 -9.78 7.12 -15.00
C HIS A 51 -10.23 6.36 -16.25
N TYR A 52 -11.38 5.69 -16.21
CA TYR A 52 -11.87 4.94 -17.38
C TYR A 52 -12.84 5.74 -18.27
N ARG A 53 -13.35 6.91 -17.83
CA ARG A 53 -14.21 7.78 -18.67
C ARG A 53 -13.59 8.16 -20.01
N LYS A 54 -12.27 8.38 -20.06
CA LYS A 54 -11.57 8.68 -21.32
C LYS A 54 -11.61 7.50 -22.29
N ILE A 55 -11.52 6.28 -21.77
CA ILE A 55 -11.62 5.05 -22.55
C ILE A 55 -13.04 4.85 -23.05
N VAL A 56 -14.06 5.05 -22.19
CA VAL A 56 -15.48 5.00 -22.60
C VAL A 56 -15.73 5.95 -23.78
N LYS A 57 -15.29 7.21 -23.67
CA LYS A 57 -15.43 8.20 -24.74
C LYS A 57 -14.72 7.75 -26.02
N TYR A 58 -13.50 7.22 -25.90
CA TYR A 58 -12.71 6.74 -27.04
C TYR A 58 -13.39 5.55 -27.76
N MET A 59 -13.98 4.61 -27.02
CA MET A 59 -14.61 3.41 -27.59
C MET A 59 -15.96 3.69 -28.26
N LEU A 60 -16.65 4.75 -27.84
CA LEU A 60 -17.94 5.15 -28.39
C LEU A 60 -17.82 6.19 -29.52
N ASP A 61 -16.61 6.68 -29.79
CA ASP A 61 -16.35 7.64 -30.85
C ASP A 61 -16.35 6.92 -32.22
N PRO A 62 -17.29 7.22 -33.13
CA PRO A 62 -17.37 6.55 -34.43
C PRO A 62 -16.20 6.88 -35.35
N GLU A 63 -15.48 7.98 -35.11
CA GLU A 63 -14.34 8.42 -35.92
C GLU A 63 -13.01 7.78 -35.49
N LYS A 64 -13.01 6.98 -34.41
CA LYS A 64 -11.81 6.31 -33.89
C LYS A 64 -11.75 4.87 -34.35
N ALA A 65 -10.54 4.40 -34.61
CA ALA A 65 -10.27 3.00 -34.92
C ALA A 65 -10.52 2.03 -33.72
N LYS A 66 -10.85 2.56 -32.53
CA LYS A 66 -11.09 1.81 -31.29
C LYS A 66 -9.96 0.83 -30.95
N ILE A 67 -8.70 1.23 -31.14
CA ILE A 67 -7.52 0.38 -30.92
C ILE A 67 -6.89 0.69 -29.56
N LEU A 68 -6.81 -0.33 -28.69
CA LEU A 68 -6.04 -0.29 -27.45
C LEU A 68 -4.76 -1.15 -27.62
N PRO A 69 -3.56 -0.54 -27.73
CA PRO A 69 -2.36 -1.24 -28.15
C PRO A 69 -1.69 -2.09 -27.05
N THR A 70 -2.02 -1.86 -25.79
CA THR A 70 -1.35 -2.51 -24.65
C THR A 70 -2.08 -3.76 -24.19
N SER A 71 -1.33 -4.83 -23.89
CA SER A 71 -1.88 -6.08 -23.37
C SER A 71 -2.50 -5.92 -21.98
N ILE A 72 -3.54 -6.70 -21.70
CA ILE A 72 -4.06 -6.93 -20.35
C ILE A 72 -3.19 -7.99 -19.69
N ILE A 73 -2.89 -7.80 -18.40
CA ILE A 73 -2.10 -8.76 -17.64
C ILE A 73 -2.97 -9.35 -16.55
N LEU A 74 -3.04 -10.67 -16.51
CA LEU A 74 -3.79 -11.46 -15.55
C LEU A 74 -2.84 -12.35 -14.75
N GLY A 75 -3.17 -12.64 -13.50
CA GLY A 75 -2.55 -13.65 -12.66
C GLY A 75 -3.49 -14.83 -12.51
N ALA A 76 -2.95 -16.05 -12.49
CA ALA A 76 -3.75 -17.25 -12.28
C ALA A 76 -2.95 -18.28 -11.49
N ASP A 77 -3.66 -19.11 -10.73
CA ASP A 77 -3.03 -20.22 -10.03
C ASP A 77 -2.63 -21.30 -11.04
N LYS A 78 -1.34 -21.63 -11.04
CA LYS A 78 -0.69 -22.47 -12.04
C LYS A 78 -1.39 -23.84 -12.19
N GLU A 79 -1.69 -24.48 -11.07
CA GLU A 79 -2.33 -25.81 -11.06
C GLU A 79 -3.80 -25.77 -11.51
N THR A 80 -4.46 -24.62 -11.37
CA THR A 80 -5.82 -24.42 -11.87
C THR A 80 -5.79 -24.36 -13.39
N ILE A 81 -4.96 -23.48 -13.96
CA ILE A 81 -4.93 -23.28 -15.42
C ILE A 81 -4.38 -24.51 -16.17
N LYS A 82 -3.33 -25.16 -15.65
CA LYS A 82 -2.70 -26.30 -16.33
C LYS A 82 -3.68 -27.44 -16.62
N LYS A 83 -4.69 -27.64 -15.78
CA LYS A 83 -5.73 -28.68 -15.97
C LYS A 83 -6.66 -28.38 -17.15
N HIS A 84 -6.76 -27.12 -17.57
CA HIS A 84 -7.66 -26.68 -18.64
C HIS A 84 -6.92 -26.38 -19.95
N VAL A 85 -5.58 -26.45 -19.96
CA VAL A 85 -4.79 -26.36 -21.18
C VAL A 85 -4.73 -27.74 -21.83
N VAL A 86 -5.44 -27.91 -22.94
CA VAL A 86 -5.43 -29.14 -23.74
C VAL A 86 -4.54 -28.98 -24.96
N THR A 87 -3.85 -30.06 -25.35
CA THR A 87 -3.10 -30.08 -26.63
C THR A 87 -3.92 -30.83 -27.66
N LYS A 88 -4.26 -30.15 -28.75
CA LYS A 88 -5.00 -30.70 -29.89
C LYS A 88 -4.24 -30.38 -31.17
N ASP A 89 -3.92 -31.40 -31.95
CA ASP A 89 -3.24 -31.24 -33.25
C ASP A 89 -1.94 -30.43 -33.16
N GLY A 90 -1.17 -30.62 -32.08
CA GLY A 90 0.08 -29.89 -31.82
C GLY A 90 -0.10 -28.46 -31.32
N THR A 91 -1.33 -27.97 -31.22
CA THR A 91 -1.68 -26.65 -30.73
C THR A 91 -2.22 -26.75 -29.30
N LYS A 92 -1.79 -25.84 -28.42
CA LYS A 92 -2.35 -25.74 -27.06
C LYS A 92 -3.57 -24.83 -27.09
N GLU A 93 -4.65 -25.23 -26.42
CA GLU A 93 -5.89 -24.47 -26.32
C GLU A 93 -6.40 -24.45 -24.88
N ILE A 94 -7.10 -23.38 -24.50
CA ILE A 94 -7.91 -23.31 -23.28
C ILE A 94 -9.38 -23.30 -23.70
N ASP A 95 -10.17 -24.18 -23.09
CA ASP A 95 -11.62 -24.25 -23.27
C ASP A 95 -12.34 -23.69 -22.04
N PHE A 96 -12.94 -22.50 -22.20
CA PHE A 96 -13.65 -21.83 -21.11
C PHE A 96 -15.01 -22.44 -20.78
N ASP A 97 -15.58 -23.29 -21.64
CA ASP A 97 -16.87 -23.94 -21.35
C ASP A 97 -16.75 -24.97 -20.21
N ASN A 98 -15.55 -25.54 -20.03
CA ASN A 98 -15.26 -26.58 -19.03
C ASN A 98 -14.60 -26.02 -17.77
N ILE A 99 -14.65 -24.70 -17.62
CA ILE A 99 -14.05 -23.98 -16.52
C ILE A 99 -15.19 -23.42 -15.68
N ASP A 100 -15.23 -23.77 -14.40
CA ASP A 100 -16.19 -23.17 -13.48
C ASP A 100 -16.00 -21.65 -13.46
N LYS A 101 -17.09 -20.89 -13.50
CA LYS A 101 -17.07 -19.41 -13.69
C LYS A 101 -16.55 -18.64 -12.46
N SER A 102 -15.86 -19.31 -11.55
CA SER A 102 -15.37 -18.76 -10.29
C SER A 102 -14.00 -18.10 -10.47
N ASN A 103 -14.00 -16.80 -10.85
CA ASN A 103 -12.92 -15.84 -10.54
C ASN A 103 -11.48 -16.36 -10.68
N ILE A 104 -11.17 -17.04 -11.78
CA ILE A 104 -9.89 -17.75 -11.93
C ILE A 104 -8.73 -16.79 -12.18
N PHE A 105 -9.01 -15.71 -12.87
CA PHE A 105 -8.02 -14.70 -13.18
C PHE A 105 -8.11 -13.54 -12.20
N ARG A 106 -6.96 -13.13 -11.70
CA ARG A 106 -6.78 -11.86 -11.00
C ARG A 106 -6.28 -10.85 -12.00
N ILE A 107 -6.94 -9.71 -12.12
CA ILE A 107 -6.47 -8.63 -12.99
C ILE A 107 -5.23 -8.04 -12.35
N VAL A 108 -4.07 -8.13 -13.00
CA VAL A 108 -2.80 -7.55 -12.51
C VAL A 108 -2.59 -6.19 -13.14
N ASP A 109 -2.82 -6.04 -14.45
CA ASP A 109 -2.81 -4.74 -15.13
C ASP A 109 -3.91 -4.65 -16.18
N GLY A 110 -4.45 -3.44 -16.33
CA GLY A 110 -5.49 -3.13 -17.31
C GLY A 110 -6.89 -3.00 -16.73
N GLN A 111 -7.04 -2.90 -15.40
CA GLN A 111 -8.35 -2.73 -14.76
C GLN A 111 -9.19 -1.59 -15.38
N HIS A 112 -8.59 -0.41 -15.63
CA HIS A 112 -9.31 0.72 -16.23
C HIS A 112 -9.68 0.49 -17.70
N ARG A 113 -8.91 -0.33 -18.42
CA ARG A 113 -9.18 -0.69 -19.82
C ARG A 113 -10.34 -1.65 -19.91
N ILE A 114 -10.32 -2.71 -19.10
CA ILE A 114 -11.41 -3.67 -19.00
C ILE A 114 -12.68 -2.92 -18.59
N GLU A 115 -12.63 -2.12 -17.53
CA GLU A 115 -13.78 -1.40 -17.01
C GLU A 115 -14.32 -0.36 -17.99
N GLY A 116 -13.42 0.39 -18.66
CA GLY A 116 -13.82 1.38 -19.66
C GLY A 116 -14.52 0.76 -20.87
N VAL A 117 -14.02 -0.38 -21.36
CA VAL A 117 -14.66 -1.10 -22.47
C VAL A 117 -15.96 -1.77 -21.99
N ARG A 118 -16.01 -2.31 -20.76
CA ARG A 118 -17.22 -2.87 -20.15
C ARG A 118 -18.35 -1.84 -20.08
N VAL A 119 -18.07 -0.65 -19.55
CA VAL A 119 -19.04 0.45 -19.47
C VAL A 119 -19.43 0.95 -20.87
N ALA A 120 -18.52 0.94 -21.84
CA ALA A 120 -18.87 1.24 -23.22
C ALA A 120 -19.79 0.17 -23.83
N ALA A 121 -19.57 -1.11 -23.50
CA ALA A 121 -20.36 -2.23 -23.98
C ALA A 121 -21.83 -2.21 -23.50
N GLU A 122 -22.11 -1.54 -22.37
CA GLU A 122 -23.49 -1.27 -21.93
C GLU A 122 -24.26 -0.40 -22.94
N LYS A 123 -23.56 0.42 -23.73
CA LYS A 123 -24.14 1.31 -24.76
C LYS A 123 -23.99 0.76 -26.18
N ASP A 124 -22.91 0.03 -26.44
CA ASP A 124 -22.63 -0.64 -27.71
C ASP A 124 -22.32 -2.13 -27.45
N PRO A 125 -23.34 -3.01 -27.42
CA PRO A 125 -23.18 -4.42 -27.04
C PRO A 125 -22.20 -5.21 -27.91
N CYS A 126 -21.86 -4.74 -29.12
CA CYS A 126 -20.84 -5.35 -29.97
C CYS A 126 -19.45 -5.33 -29.31
N LEU A 127 -19.20 -4.41 -28.38
CA LEU A 127 -17.95 -4.32 -27.64
C LEU A 127 -17.72 -5.49 -26.67
N ASN A 128 -18.74 -6.30 -26.36
CA ASN A 128 -18.55 -7.54 -25.60
C ASN A 128 -17.60 -8.53 -26.29
N ASP A 129 -17.47 -8.41 -27.62
CA ASP A 129 -16.61 -9.25 -28.45
C ASP A 129 -15.29 -8.55 -28.79
N TYR A 130 -15.03 -7.38 -28.20
CA TYR A 130 -13.77 -6.66 -28.35
C TYR A 130 -12.61 -7.52 -27.83
N ILE A 131 -11.63 -7.78 -28.69
CA ILE A 131 -10.52 -8.68 -28.41
C ILE A 131 -9.37 -7.92 -27.76
N PHE A 132 -8.93 -8.39 -26.59
CA PHE A 132 -7.71 -7.96 -25.95
C PHE A 132 -6.59 -8.96 -26.19
N ASN A 133 -5.37 -8.44 -26.35
CA ASN A 133 -4.15 -9.23 -26.13
C ASN A 133 -4.02 -9.44 -24.61
N VAL A 134 -3.91 -10.70 -24.18
CA VAL A 134 -3.84 -11.08 -22.77
C VAL A 134 -2.56 -11.86 -22.51
N ILE A 135 -1.88 -11.49 -21.42
CA ILE A 135 -0.76 -12.23 -20.84
C ILE A 135 -1.20 -12.72 -19.46
N ILE A 136 -1.10 -14.01 -19.21
CA ILE A 136 -1.45 -14.64 -17.94
C ILE A 136 -0.15 -15.10 -17.26
N LEU A 137 0.10 -14.60 -16.05
CA LEU A 137 1.15 -15.10 -15.16
C LEU A 137 0.65 -16.35 -14.45
N LEU A 138 1.36 -17.47 -14.61
CA LEU A 138 1.08 -18.71 -13.89
C LEU A 138 1.85 -18.72 -12.57
N ILE A 139 1.14 -18.56 -11.47
CA ILE A 139 1.72 -18.33 -10.15
C ILE A 139 1.46 -19.55 -9.26
N SER A 140 2.49 -20.02 -8.58
CA SER A 140 2.35 -21.00 -7.50
C SER A 140 1.98 -20.29 -6.20
N ASN A 141 1.32 -21.01 -5.29
CA ASN A 141 0.95 -20.47 -3.97
C ASN A 141 2.17 -19.94 -3.19
N GLU A 142 3.33 -20.55 -3.38
CA GLU A 142 4.61 -20.16 -2.75
C GLU A 142 5.26 -18.91 -3.36
N ASN A 143 4.69 -18.32 -4.42
CA ASN A 143 5.30 -17.21 -5.15
C ASN A 143 4.28 -16.12 -5.54
N ARG A 144 3.25 -15.92 -4.71
CA ARG A 144 2.22 -14.89 -4.92
C ARG A 144 2.77 -13.47 -4.87
N SER A 145 3.80 -13.23 -4.07
CA SER A 145 4.57 -11.98 -4.06
C SER A 145 5.09 -11.57 -5.45
N SER A 146 5.41 -12.52 -6.34
CA SER A 146 5.81 -12.19 -7.71
C SER A 146 4.71 -11.50 -8.52
N GLU A 147 3.43 -11.81 -8.24
CA GLU A 147 2.29 -11.13 -8.86
C GLU A 147 2.27 -9.65 -8.48
N VAL A 148 2.41 -9.36 -7.19
CA VAL A 148 2.44 -8.00 -6.64
C VAL A 148 3.67 -7.23 -7.12
N ASN A 149 4.82 -7.89 -7.24
CA ASN A 149 6.03 -7.28 -7.79
C ASN A 149 5.82 -6.87 -9.25
N VAL A 150 5.21 -7.72 -10.07
CA VAL A 150 4.88 -7.40 -11.47
C VAL A 150 3.90 -6.23 -11.53
N PHE A 151 2.85 -6.24 -10.72
CA PHE A 151 1.93 -5.10 -10.57
C PHE A 151 2.68 -3.80 -10.23
N THR A 152 3.55 -3.86 -9.22
CA THR A 152 4.35 -2.73 -8.73
C THR A 152 5.31 -2.23 -9.80
N ASP A 153 6.00 -3.11 -10.50
CA ASP A 153 6.97 -2.76 -11.55
C ASP A 153 6.31 -2.05 -12.73
N ILE A 154 5.16 -2.53 -13.19
CA ILE A 154 4.41 -1.93 -14.30
C ILE A 154 3.93 -0.52 -13.92
N ASN A 155 3.35 -0.40 -12.73
CA ASN A 155 2.73 0.85 -12.29
C ASN A 155 3.75 1.87 -11.77
N SER A 156 4.89 1.45 -11.22
CA SER A 156 5.94 2.38 -10.80
C SER A 156 6.71 2.99 -11.98
N LYS A 157 6.90 2.24 -13.08
CA LYS A 157 7.71 2.67 -14.23
C LYS A 157 6.93 3.40 -15.33
N ALA A 158 5.70 3.01 -15.62
CA ALA A 158 4.94 3.54 -16.77
C ALA A 158 4.10 4.78 -16.45
N LYS A 159 3.60 4.91 -15.22
CA LYS A 159 2.93 6.11 -14.68
C LYS A 159 2.90 5.95 -13.17
N ARG A 160 3.86 6.56 -12.46
CA ARG A 160 4.09 6.43 -11.00
C ARG A 160 2.76 6.49 -10.24
N ILE A 161 2.20 5.33 -9.91
CA ILE A 161 1.02 5.18 -9.07
C ILE A 161 1.53 4.77 -7.70
N ARG A 162 0.92 5.33 -6.64
CA ARG A 162 1.20 4.98 -5.25
C ARG A 162 1.16 3.47 -5.04
N THR A 163 2.32 2.87 -4.75
CA THR A 163 2.49 1.43 -4.48
C THR A 163 2.30 1.09 -3.00
N ASP A 164 1.69 1.99 -2.21
CA ASP A 164 1.55 1.85 -0.77
C ASP A 164 0.76 0.59 -0.37
N LEU A 165 -0.32 0.30 -1.10
CA LEU A 165 -1.09 -0.94 -0.91
C LEU A 165 -0.34 -2.20 -1.35
N ALA A 166 0.49 -2.08 -2.40
CA ALA A 166 1.28 -3.20 -2.90
C ALA A 166 2.40 -3.56 -1.92
N GLU A 167 3.03 -2.57 -1.29
CA GLU A 167 4.01 -2.77 -0.22
C GLU A 167 3.38 -3.50 0.98
N LEU A 168 2.20 -3.06 1.44
CA LEU A 168 1.47 -3.71 2.52
C LEU A 168 1.07 -5.15 2.18
N ALA A 169 0.58 -5.38 0.95
CA ALA A 169 0.22 -6.71 0.49
C ALA A 169 1.43 -7.64 0.35
N ASN A 170 2.57 -7.12 -0.13
CA ASN A 170 3.83 -7.86 -0.22
C ASN A 170 4.23 -8.42 1.13
N HIS A 171 4.11 -7.65 2.21
CA HIS A 171 4.41 -8.17 3.53
C HIS A 171 3.44 -9.26 4.02
N ASN A 172 2.15 -9.17 3.71
CA ASN A 172 1.22 -10.26 3.98
C ASN A 172 1.64 -11.53 3.21
N TYR A 173 2.11 -11.40 1.96
CA TYR A 173 2.64 -12.53 1.20
C TYR A 173 3.95 -13.06 1.77
N GLU A 174 4.85 -12.22 2.29
CA GLU A 174 6.06 -12.66 3.01
C GLU A 174 5.70 -13.53 4.23
N ILE A 175 4.60 -13.21 4.93
CA ILE A 175 4.08 -14.04 6.03
C ILE A 175 3.57 -15.38 5.51
N LEU A 176 2.69 -15.36 4.49
CA LEU A 176 2.09 -16.58 3.93
C LEU A 176 3.14 -17.54 3.37
N GLU A 177 4.17 -17.00 2.73
CA GLU A 177 5.26 -17.74 2.12
C GLU A 177 6.37 -18.08 3.14
N LYS A 178 6.18 -17.74 4.43
CA LYS A 178 7.11 -17.99 5.53
C LYS A 178 8.51 -17.40 5.31
N ARG A 179 8.57 -16.25 4.63
CA ARG A 179 9.81 -15.48 4.33
C ARG A 179 10.01 -14.28 5.24
N ILE A 180 9.10 -14.04 6.17
CA ILE A 180 9.18 -12.89 7.08
C ILE A 180 10.43 -12.96 7.98
N THR A 181 11.17 -11.86 8.03
CA THR A 181 12.41 -11.75 8.84
C THR A 181 12.18 -10.99 10.15
N LYS A 182 11.29 -10.00 10.15
CA LYS A 182 10.96 -9.17 11.32
C LYS A 182 9.48 -8.77 11.33
N VAL A 183 8.71 -9.38 12.24
CA VAL A 183 7.29 -9.04 12.45
C VAL A 183 7.11 -7.59 12.90
N SER A 184 8.01 -7.07 13.74
CA SER A 184 7.94 -5.69 14.22
C SER A 184 8.03 -4.66 13.11
N LYS A 185 8.88 -4.88 12.11
CA LYS A 185 8.96 -4.01 10.93
C LYS A 185 7.64 -3.98 10.15
N HIS A 186 7.00 -5.14 9.99
CA HIS A 186 5.71 -5.21 9.29
C HIS A 186 4.61 -4.44 10.04
N ILE A 187 4.52 -4.62 11.36
CA ILE A 187 3.58 -3.89 12.20
C ILE A 187 3.87 -2.38 12.13
N ALA A 188 5.13 -1.96 12.20
CA ALA A 188 5.51 -0.55 12.12
C ALA A 188 5.06 0.10 10.79
N ILE A 189 5.20 -0.60 9.66
CA ILE A 189 4.74 -0.11 8.35
C ILE A 189 3.20 -0.02 8.31
N LYS A 190 2.49 -1.00 8.89
CA LYS A 190 1.02 -0.93 9.02
C LYS A 190 0.57 0.24 9.88
N VAL A 191 1.21 0.47 11.03
CA VAL A 191 0.96 1.65 11.90
C VAL A 191 1.17 2.95 11.13
N ALA A 192 2.27 3.06 10.37
CA ALA A 192 2.56 4.22 9.55
C ALA A 192 1.46 4.46 8.49
N TYR A 193 0.90 3.39 7.91
CA TYR A 193 -0.18 3.50 6.94
C TYR A 193 -1.49 3.96 7.58
N GLU A 194 -1.87 3.38 8.73
CA GLU A 194 -3.08 3.78 9.45
C GLU A 194 -3.05 5.26 9.85
N LEU A 195 -1.92 5.72 10.40
CA LEU A 195 -1.75 7.12 10.80
C LEU A 195 -1.76 8.08 9.61
N LYS A 196 -1.32 7.63 8.44
CA LYS A 196 -1.32 8.40 7.18
C LYS A 196 -2.70 8.54 6.56
N GLU A 197 -3.55 7.51 6.69
CA GLU A 197 -4.88 7.50 6.10
C GLU A 197 -5.98 8.05 7.04
N ASP A 198 -5.72 8.10 8.34
CA ASP A 198 -6.65 8.70 9.31
C ASP A 198 -6.65 10.24 9.23
N SER A 199 -7.72 10.84 8.70
CA SER A 199 -7.92 12.30 8.61
C SER A 199 -7.87 13.04 9.95
N ASN A 200 -8.09 12.34 11.07
CA ASN A 200 -8.02 12.92 12.42
C ASN A 200 -6.62 12.81 13.03
N SER A 201 -5.67 12.19 12.34
CA SER A 201 -4.29 12.08 12.79
C SER A 201 -3.49 13.30 12.32
N VAL A 202 -2.59 13.82 13.16
CA VAL A 202 -1.60 14.83 12.71
C VAL A 202 -0.71 14.30 11.57
N TRP A 203 -0.63 12.97 11.42
CA TRP A 203 0.11 12.30 10.37
C TRP A 203 -0.67 12.10 9.07
N TYR A 204 -1.92 12.57 8.98
CA TYR A 204 -2.72 12.47 7.77
C TYR A 204 -1.96 13.01 6.56
N LYS A 205 -1.68 12.12 5.60
CA LYS A 205 -0.86 12.36 4.40
C LYS A 205 0.54 12.96 4.68
N ALA A 206 1.04 12.90 5.90
CA ALA A 206 2.35 13.39 6.30
C ALA A 206 3.48 12.36 6.07
N ILE A 207 3.14 11.07 6.01
CA ILE A 207 4.08 9.97 5.81
C ILE A 207 4.14 9.60 4.32
N LYS A 208 5.35 9.55 3.77
CA LYS A 208 5.65 9.27 2.37
C LYS A 208 5.90 7.78 2.19
N PHE A 209 4.97 7.08 1.56
CA PHE A 209 5.14 5.67 1.19
C PHE A 209 5.84 5.50 -0.16
N ASP A 210 5.74 6.49 -1.05
CA ASP A 210 6.42 6.48 -2.34
C ASP A 210 7.59 7.47 -2.30
N ILE A 211 8.81 7.01 -2.56
CA ILE A 211 10.02 7.85 -2.58
C ILE A 211 10.33 8.30 -4.02
N HIS A 212 9.66 7.74 -5.02
CA HIS A 212 10.00 7.89 -6.42
C HIS A 212 9.11 8.86 -7.18
N SER A 213 8.06 9.45 -6.60
CA SER A 213 7.25 10.46 -7.28
C SER A 213 7.85 11.88 -7.16
N ASP A 214 7.69 12.71 -8.19
CA ASP A 214 8.22 14.09 -8.17
C ASP A 214 7.34 15.02 -7.30
N VAL A 215 6.15 14.56 -6.91
CA VAL A 215 5.17 15.27 -6.06
C VAL A 215 4.84 14.40 -4.84
N VAL A 216 5.84 14.16 -3.98
CA VAL A 216 5.59 13.38 -2.77
C VAL A 216 4.93 14.24 -1.70
N LEU A 217 3.61 14.11 -1.57
CA LEU A 217 2.86 14.61 -0.43
C LEU A 217 3.43 14.01 0.87
N GLY A 218 3.75 14.86 1.84
CA GLY A 218 4.27 14.47 3.16
C GLY A 218 5.59 15.14 3.55
N VAL A 219 6.09 14.79 4.75
CA VAL A 219 7.28 15.37 5.39
C VAL A 219 8.28 14.34 5.92
N VAL A 220 7.90 13.06 6.04
CA VAL A 220 8.78 11.98 6.50
C VAL A 220 8.59 10.71 5.67
N GLY A 221 9.66 9.97 5.38
CA GLY A 221 9.58 8.67 4.69
C GLY A 221 9.02 7.56 5.56
N VAL A 222 8.29 6.60 4.97
CA VAL A 222 7.71 5.44 5.67
C VAL A 222 8.76 4.65 6.42
N ASN A 223 9.92 4.39 5.81
CA ASN A 223 11.02 3.68 6.46
C ASN A 223 11.51 4.44 7.71
N THR A 224 11.76 5.73 7.57
CA THR A 224 12.22 6.57 8.69
C THR A 224 11.19 6.63 9.82
N PHE A 225 9.91 6.77 9.49
CA PHE A 225 8.85 6.77 10.48
C PHE A 225 8.72 5.40 11.16
N SER A 226 8.73 4.31 10.39
CA SER A 226 8.62 2.93 10.89
C SER A 226 9.79 2.60 11.83
N ASP A 227 11.02 2.97 11.46
CA ASP A 227 12.21 2.81 12.30
C ASP A 227 12.08 3.58 13.62
N SER A 228 11.43 4.76 13.60
CA SER A 228 11.25 5.59 14.80
C SER A 228 10.30 4.98 15.83
N ILE A 229 9.44 4.03 15.42
CA ILE A 229 8.46 3.38 16.29
C ILE A 229 8.77 1.90 16.54
N GLU A 230 9.85 1.34 15.96
CA GLU A 230 10.21 -0.08 16.10
C GLU A 230 10.30 -0.50 17.58
N ALA A 231 10.89 0.35 18.44
CA ALA A 231 10.98 0.08 19.88
C ALA A 231 9.61 0.03 20.61
N ILE A 232 8.63 0.81 20.16
CA ILE A 232 7.26 0.77 20.70
C ILE A 232 6.62 -0.55 20.28
N VAL A 233 6.76 -0.91 19.01
CA VAL A 233 6.22 -2.15 18.44
C VAL A 233 6.82 -3.39 19.10
N ASP A 234 8.14 -3.46 19.25
CA ASP A 234 8.83 -4.57 19.92
C ASP A 234 8.33 -4.76 21.35
N LYS A 235 8.07 -3.65 22.06
CA LYS A 235 7.51 -3.70 23.41
C LYS A 235 6.08 -4.22 23.42
N TYR A 236 5.25 -3.82 22.45
CA TYR A 236 3.89 -4.34 22.29
C TYR A 236 3.90 -5.85 22.08
N ILE A 237 4.70 -6.33 21.12
CA ILE A 237 4.85 -7.77 20.83
C ILE A 237 5.27 -8.51 22.10
N GLY A 238 6.26 -8.00 22.83
CA GLY A 238 6.72 -8.61 24.07
C GLY A 238 5.68 -8.70 25.19
N ILE A 239 4.74 -7.74 25.27
CA ILE A 239 3.64 -7.77 26.27
C ILE A 239 2.49 -8.66 25.81
N SER A 240 2.18 -8.67 24.52
CA SER A 240 1.05 -9.43 23.96
C SER A 240 1.17 -10.95 24.15
N GLY A 241 2.36 -11.45 24.52
CA GLY A 241 2.62 -12.88 24.69
C GLY A 241 2.58 -13.64 23.36
N TYR A 242 2.63 -12.93 22.24
CA TYR A 242 2.48 -13.51 20.92
C TYR A 242 3.67 -14.42 20.58
N ASN A 243 3.38 -15.68 20.23
CA ASN A 243 4.38 -16.64 19.83
C ASN A 243 4.51 -16.65 18.30
N ILE A 244 5.71 -16.41 17.78
CA ILE A 244 6.01 -16.30 16.34
C ILE A 244 5.82 -17.65 15.58
N GLY A 245 5.56 -18.76 16.28
CA GLY A 245 5.29 -20.10 15.70
C GLY A 245 3.84 -20.42 15.31
N CYS A 246 2.96 -19.42 15.36
CA CYS A 246 1.56 -19.44 14.94
C CYS A 246 1.35 -19.63 13.43
N GLU A 247 0.12 -19.98 13.04
CA GLU A 247 -0.24 -20.13 11.63
C GLU A 247 -0.20 -18.76 10.90
N PRO A 248 0.19 -18.71 9.60
CA PRO A 248 0.35 -17.44 8.88
C PRO A 248 -0.87 -16.50 8.93
N HIS A 249 -2.07 -17.05 8.90
CA HIS A 249 -3.32 -16.27 8.99
C HIS A 249 -3.48 -15.61 10.36
N GLU A 250 -3.12 -16.31 11.45
CA GLU A 250 -3.13 -15.74 12.81
C GLU A 250 -2.12 -14.60 12.93
N LEU A 251 -0.96 -14.72 12.27
CA LEU A 251 0.05 -13.66 12.23
C LEU A 251 -0.44 -12.43 11.49
N ILE A 252 -1.18 -12.59 10.40
CA ILE A 252 -1.80 -11.46 9.70
C ILE A 252 -2.81 -10.77 10.61
N VAL A 253 -3.73 -11.51 11.23
CA VAL A 253 -4.75 -10.95 12.15
C VAL A 253 -4.10 -10.24 13.35
N PHE A 254 -3.04 -10.83 13.91
CA PHE A 254 -2.27 -10.21 14.98
C PHE A 254 -1.65 -8.89 14.52
N THR A 255 -1.01 -8.86 13.35
CA THR A 255 -0.37 -7.63 12.85
C THR A 255 -1.37 -6.52 12.60
N GLU A 256 -2.60 -6.84 12.18
CA GLU A 256 -3.69 -5.88 11.97
C GLU A 256 -4.29 -5.37 13.29
N THR A 257 -4.37 -6.22 14.30
CA THR A 257 -4.85 -5.83 15.63
C THR A 257 -3.81 -4.95 16.32
N ALA A 258 -2.54 -5.39 16.31
CA ALA A 258 -1.42 -4.66 16.87
C ALA A 258 -1.25 -3.28 16.21
N SER A 259 -1.39 -3.18 14.88
CA SER A 259 -1.27 -1.89 14.20
C SER A 259 -2.31 -0.89 14.66
N LYS A 260 -3.58 -1.31 14.83
CA LYS A 260 -4.68 -0.45 15.31
C LYS A 260 -4.47 0.03 16.74
N GLU A 261 -4.03 -0.85 17.63
CA GLU A 261 -3.80 -0.47 19.03
C GLU A 261 -2.58 0.46 19.18
N ILE A 262 -1.51 0.17 18.44
CA ILE A 262 -0.29 1.00 18.46
C ILE A 262 -0.55 2.34 17.76
N SER A 263 -1.32 2.38 16.67
CA SER A 263 -1.67 3.64 16.00
C SER A 263 -2.53 4.51 16.90
N ALA A 264 -3.46 3.94 17.68
CA ALA A 264 -4.28 4.68 18.64
C ALA A 264 -3.43 5.40 19.70
N ILE A 265 -2.46 4.71 20.33
CA ILE A 265 -1.61 5.35 21.35
C ILE A 265 -0.68 6.40 20.74
N ILE A 266 -0.12 6.15 19.56
CA ILE A 266 0.76 7.11 18.87
C ILE A 266 -0.06 8.34 18.46
N LYS A 267 -1.28 8.16 17.95
CA LYS A 267 -2.19 9.26 17.61
C LYS A 267 -2.45 10.14 18.82
N SER A 268 -2.84 9.57 19.96
CA SER A 268 -3.09 10.32 21.20
C SER A 268 -1.84 11.06 21.68
N ALA A 269 -0.67 10.40 21.65
CA ALA A 269 0.60 11.03 22.00
C ALA A 269 0.95 12.21 21.08
N TRP A 270 0.68 12.10 19.78
CA TRP A 270 0.97 13.18 18.84
C TRP A 270 -0.03 14.33 18.89
N GLU A 271 -1.26 14.13 19.36
CA GLU A 271 -2.17 15.24 19.67
C GLU A 271 -1.68 16.05 20.88
N ILE A 272 -1.10 15.41 21.90
CA ILE A 272 -0.43 16.10 23.01
C ILE A 272 0.73 16.96 22.49
N VAL A 273 1.57 16.40 21.61
CA VAL A 273 2.68 17.11 20.95
C VAL A 273 2.17 18.31 20.16
N ALA A 274 1.09 18.14 19.39
CA ALA A 274 0.49 19.20 18.60
C ALA A 274 -0.09 20.32 19.47
N LYS A 275 -0.71 19.98 20.61
CA LYS A 275 -1.21 20.95 21.58
C LYS A 275 -0.08 21.78 22.22
N LYS A 276 1.08 21.19 22.48
CA LYS A 276 2.26 21.90 23.02
C LYS A 276 2.95 22.79 21.99
N TRP A 277 3.14 22.30 20.77
CA TRP A 277 3.89 22.99 19.73
C TRP A 277 3.03 23.37 18.50
N GLN A 278 1.88 24.00 18.77
CA GLN A 278 0.81 24.27 17.80
C GLN A 278 1.27 24.94 16.50
N LYS A 279 2.24 25.88 16.55
CA LYS A 279 2.72 26.58 15.35
C LYS A 279 3.32 25.63 14.29
N CYS A 280 3.77 24.44 14.69
CA CYS A 280 4.32 23.45 13.77
C CYS A 280 3.28 22.56 13.08
N PHE A 281 2.01 22.63 13.50
CA PHE A 281 0.92 21.81 12.99
C PHE A 281 -0.13 22.68 12.27
N SER A 282 0.34 23.65 11.50
CA SER A 282 -0.52 24.51 10.70
C SER A 282 -1.31 23.71 9.67
N THR A 283 -2.58 24.04 9.49
CA THR A 283 -3.39 23.53 8.39
C THR A 283 -2.81 24.01 7.06
N GLU A 284 -2.37 23.08 6.23
CA GLU A 284 -1.89 23.31 4.87
C GLU A 284 -2.77 22.54 3.87
N PHE A 285 -3.13 23.20 2.78
CA PHE A 285 -3.81 22.58 1.64
C PHE A 285 -2.76 22.11 0.64
N ASN A 286 -2.62 20.80 0.48
CA ASN A 286 -1.64 20.21 -0.40
C ASN A 286 -2.33 19.36 -1.48
N TYR A 287 -1.84 19.46 -2.71
CA TYR A 287 -2.31 18.60 -3.81
C TYR A 287 -1.49 17.31 -3.83
N ASP A 288 -2.17 16.19 -4.07
CA ASP A 288 -1.49 14.94 -4.41
C ASP A 288 -1.19 14.85 -5.92
N GLU A 289 -0.61 13.72 -6.34
CA GLU A 289 -0.27 13.42 -7.73
C GLU A 289 -1.48 13.37 -8.67
N GLU A 290 -2.67 13.14 -8.12
CA GLU A 290 -3.94 13.10 -8.84
C GLU A 290 -4.60 14.49 -8.88
N GLN A 291 -3.91 15.53 -8.40
CA GLN A 291 -4.43 16.89 -8.21
C GLN A 291 -5.65 16.95 -7.28
N GLN A 292 -5.79 15.96 -6.39
CA GLN A 292 -6.78 16.03 -5.32
C GLN A 292 -6.24 16.91 -4.21
N LEU A 293 -7.08 17.83 -3.73
CA LEU A 293 -6.75 18.73 -2.63
C LEU A 293 -6.97 18.02 -1.29
N HIS A 294 -5.93 17.98 -0.47
CA HIS A 294 -5.97 17.41 0.88
C HIS A 294 -5.67 18.50 1.91
N GLU A 295 -6.48 18.53 2.98
CA GLU A 295 -6.22 19.33 4.16
C GLU A 295 -5.27 18.53 5.08
N THR A 296 -4.10 19.09 5.39
CA THR A 296 -3.04 18.41 6.14
C THR A 296 -2.57 19.25 7.33
N ARG A 297 -2.06 18.62 8.39
CA ARG A 297 -1.67 19.28 9.65
C ARG A 297 -0.15 19.29 9.89
N TYR A 298 0.64 19.37 8.83
CA TYR A 298 2.10 19.43 8.94
C TYR A 298 2.68 20.68 8.30
N ASN A 299 3.75 21.20 8.90
CA ASN A 299 4.48 22.35 8.36
C ASN A 299 5.84 21.91 7.79
N LYS A 300 6.05 22.09 6.47
CA LYS A 300 7.30 21.70 5.79
C LYS A 300 8.53 22.47 6.31
N SER A 301 8.35 23.60 6.95
CA SER A 301 9.42 24.39 7.56
C SER A 301 9.71 23.99 9.01
N CYS A 302 8.97 23.07 9.61
CA CYS A 302 9.21 22.59 10.97
C CYS A 302 9.85 21.18 10.98
N TYR A 303 10.80 20.94 11.88
CA TYR A 303 11.48 19.65 12.03
C TYR A 303 10.69 18.61 12.83
N ILE A 304 9.59 19.00 13.47
CA ILE A 304 8.90 18.16 14.45
C ILE A 304 8.29 16.88 13.86
N GLN A 305 7.69 16.95 12.67
CA GLN A 305 7.15 15.79 11.95
C GLN A 305 8.13 15.22 10.92
N LYS A 306 9.35 15.74 10.86
CA LYS A 306 10.43 15.17 10.03
C LYS A 306 11.19 14.11 10.82
N THR A 307 12.19 13.50 10.19
CA THR A 307 13.10 12.50 10.78
C THR A 307 13.51 12.80 12.22
N LEU A 308 13.96 14.03 12.49
CA LEU A 308 14.49 14.43 13.79
C LEU A 308 13.42 14.39 14.89
N GLY A 309 12.30 15.08 14.69
CA GLY A 309 11.24 15.12 15.68
C GLY A 309 10.50 13.78 15.80
N ALA A 310 10.25 13.08 14.68
CA ALA A 310 9.67 11.75 14.70
C ALA A 310 10.50 10.78 15.56
N LYS A 311 11.81 10.68 15.32
CA LYS A 311 12.71 9.84 16.12
C LYS A 311 12.81 10.27 17.58
N ALA A 312 12.95 11.56 17.85
CA ALA A 312 13.10 12.05 19.23
C ALA A 312 11.83 11.82 20.05
N ILE A 313 10.66 12.20 19.52
CA ILE A 313 9.37 12.14 20.22
C ILE A 313 8.90 10.70 20.35
N ASN A 314 8.94 9.90 19.28
CA ASN A 314 8.59 8.48 19.36
C ASN A 314 9.58 7.73 20.26
N GLY A 315 10.86 8.14 20.31
CA GLY A 315 11.84 7.60 21.24
C GLY A 315 11.55 7.91 22.71
N ILE A 316 10.91 9.05 23.02
CA ILE A 316 10.42 9.36 24.38
C ILE A 316 9.19 8.52 24.68
N LEU A 317 8.23 8.45 23.75
CA LEU A 317 7.03 7.63 23.91
C LEU A 317 7.40 6.16 24.15
N GLY A 318 8.38 5.63 23.41
CA GLY A 318 8.89 4.28 23.59
C GLY A 318 9.48 4.03 24.98
N GLU A 319 10.21 4.99 25.56
CA GLU A 319 10.68 4.88 26.96
C GLU A 319 9.53 4.86 27.96
N VAL A 320 8.50 5.67 27.74
CA VAL A 320 7.34 5.76 28.62
C VAL A 320 6.51 4.47 28.53
N VAL A 321 6.20 4.00 27.34
CA VAL A 321 5.47 2.75 27.11
C VAL A 321 6.26 1.54 27.64
N LYS A 322 7.60 1.57 27.55
CA LYS A 322 8.44 0.51 28.13
C LYS A 322 8.22 0.33 29.64
N LEU A 323 7.98 1.42 30.36
CA LEU A 323 7.80 1.43 31.81
C LEU A 323 6.35 1.24 32.25
N ASN A 324 5.38 1.76 31.49
CA ASN A 324 3.98 1.86 31.93
C ASN A 324 3.01 1.03 31.06
N GLY A 325 3.52 0.33 30.05
CA GLY A 325 2.71 -0.41 29.07
C GLY A 325 1.95 0.51 28.12
N PHE A 326 0.96 -0.05 27.43
CA PHE A 326 0.05 0.64 26.53
C PHE A 326 -1.21 1.06 27.30
N SER A 327 -1.10 2.10 28.13
CA SER A 327 -2.15 2.52 29.06
C SER A 327 -2.31 4.04 29.09
N ASP A 328 -3.43 4.53 29.64
CA ASP A 328 -3.65 5.97 29.85
C ASP A 328 -2.57 6.57 30.76
N ALA A 329 -2.08 5.82 31.75
CA ALA A 329 -0.96 6.24 32.60
C ALA A 329 0.34 6.49 31.80
N ALA A 330 0.55 5.76 30.70
CA ALA A 330 1.66 6.03 29.79
C ALA A 330 1.46 7.37 29.07
N LEU A 331 0.24 7.66 28.60
CA LEU A 331 -0.09 8.93 27.95
C LEU A 331 0.01 10.12 28.92
N GLU A 332 -0.49 10.00 30.15
CA GLU A 332 -0.35 11.04 31.18
C GLU A 332 1.11 11.34 31.49
N ARG A 333 1.94 10.30 31.65
CA ARG A 333 3.38 10.48 31.89
C ARG A 333 4.07 11.13 30.69
N PHE A 334 3.66 10.75 29.48
CA PHE A 334 4.18 11.36 28.26
C PHE A 334 3.77 12.84 28.16
N GLU A 335 2.51 13.19 28.44
CA GLU A 335 2.01 14.57 28.50
C GLU A 335 2.81 15.41 29.50
N ASN A 336 3.04 14.90 30.70
CA ASN A 336 3.85 15.60 31.70
C ASN A 336 5.28 15.90 31.21
N ILE A 337 5.91 14.99 30.46
CA ILE A 337 7.24 15.22 29.87
C ILE A 337 7.17 16.30 28.78
N ILE A 338 6.17 16.23 27.89
CA ILE A 338 6.02 17.21 26.80
C ILE A 338 5.67 18.60 27.34
N ASP A 339 4.78 18.69 28.32
CA ASP A 339 4.33 19.95 28.91
C ASP A 339 5.41 20.62 29.75
N SER A 340 6.22 19.83 30.48
CA SER A 340 7.35 20.36 31.25
C SER A 340 8.53 20.81 30.37
N SER A 341 8.57 20.44 29.09
CA SER A 341 9.63 20.87 28.17
C SER A 341 9.71 22.39 28.06
N SER A 342 10.93 22.91 28.18
CA SER A 342 11.25 24.34 28.02
C SER A 342 11.22 24.81 26.55
N LEU A 343 11.17 23.88 25.60
CA LEU A 343 11.17 24.16 24.17
C LEU A 343 9.88 24.82 23.69
N LYS A 344 10.03 25.83 22.84
CA LYS A 344 8.94 26.55 22.18
C LYS A 344 8.75 26.01 20.75
N SER A 345 7.62 26.35 20.14
CA SER A 345 7.36 25.95 18.75
C SER A 345 8.40 26.50 17.78
N ASP A 346 8.92 27.71 18.06
CA ASP A 346 9.90 28.37 17.20
C ASP A 346 11.24 27.61 17.18
N ASP A 347 11.60 26.89 18.24
CA ASP A 347 12.83 26.08 18.30
C ASP A 347 12.85 24.95 17.24
N TRP A 348 11.67 24.50 16.82
CA TRP A 348 11.50 23.47 15.82
C TRP A 348 11.55 23.97 14.37
N MET A 349 11.55 25.29 14.15
CA MET A 349 11.53 25.87 12.81
C MET A 349 12.89 25.74 12.10
N ALA A 350 12.86 25.66 10.76
CA ALA A 350 14.05 25.61 9.94
C ALA A 350 14.95 26.83 10.21
N GLY A 351 16.26 26.58 10.37
CA GLY A 351 17.23 27.61 10.70
C GLY A 351 17.31 27.98 12.19
N GLN A 352 16.53 27.35 13.07
CA GLN A 352 16.56 27.59 14.51
C GLN A 352 17.38 26.54 15.27
N LEU A 353 17.08 26.33 16.56
CA LEU A 353 17.86 25.52 17.52
C LEU A 353 18.24 24.13 17.01
N PHE A 354 17.36 23.48 16.25
CA PHE A 354 17.56 22.11 15.76
C PHE A 354 18.19 22.01 14.36
N SER A 355 18.52 23.14 13.75
CA SER A 355 19.20 23.17 12.46
C SER A 355 20.54 22.42 12.53
N GLY A 356 20.77 21.49 11.61
CA GLY A 356 22.00 20.68 11.55
C GLY A 356 22.05 19.46 12.47
N LEU A 357 21.02 19.18 13.28
CA LEU A 357 20.98 18.03 14.19
C LEU A 357 20.41 16.75 13.55
N SER A 358 20.77 16.44 12.29
CA SER A 358 20.20 15.31 11.56
C SER A 358 20.81 13.93 11.88
N SER A 359 21.84 13.87 12.73
CA SER A 359 22.50 12.62 13.15
C SER A 359 21.78 11.93 14.32
N GLU A 360 22.12 10.66 14.59
CA GLU A 360 21.63 9.94 15.79
C GLU A 360 22.02 10.63 17.11
N SER A 361 23.22 11.22 17.16
CA SER A 361 23.64 12.07 18.28
C SER A 361 22.78 13.34 18.38
N GLY A 362 22.35 13.90 17.25
CA GLY A 362 21.41 15.01 17.18
C GLY A 362 20.04 14.64 17.74
N VAL A 363 19.49 13.49 17.34
CA VAL A 363 18.23 12.95 17.88
C VAL A 363 18.30 12.80 19.41
N THR A 364 19.39 12.24 19.92
CA THR A 364 19.61 12.08 21.37
C THR A 364 19.66 13.43 22.08
N LYS A 365 20.33 14.42 21.50
CA LYS A 365 20.40 15.78 22.04
C LYS A 365 19.02 16.44 22.10
N VAL A 366 18.23 16.32 21.03
CA VAL A 366 16.84 16.85 21.01
C VAL A 366 15.99 16.17 22.06
N LYS A 367 16.10 14.86 22.21
CA LYS A 367 15.41 14.10 23.25
C LYS A 367 15.73 14.60 24.67
N ASN A 368 17.01 14.83 24.97
CA ASN A 368 17.43 15.37 26.26
C ASN A 368 16.90 16.78 26.49
N LEU A 369 16.93 17.65 25.48
CA LEU A 369 16.36 19.00 25.55
C LEU A 369 14.84 18.96 25.83
N ILE A 370 14.10 18.03 25.19
CA ILE A 370 12.67 17.85 25.50
C ILE A 370 12.48 17.45 26.96
N GLN A 371 13.29 16.52 27.46
CA GLN A 371 13.22 16.01 28.83
C GLN A 371 13.86 16.94 29.89
N ASN A 372 14.37 18.12 29.50
CA ASN A 372 15.15 19.03 30.34
C ASN A 372 16.32 18.35 31.08
N LYS A 373 17.07 17.49 30.37
CA LYS A 373 18.24 16.75 30.87
C LYS A 373 19.57 17.29 30.34
#